data_AF-A0A133VAL9-F1
#
_entry.id   AF-A0A133VAL9-F1
#
_cell.length_a   1.000
_cell.length_b   1.000
_cell.length_c   1.000
_cell.angle_alpha   90.00
_cell.angle_beta   90.00
_cell.angle_gamma   90.00
#
_symmetry.space_group_name_H-M   'P 1'
#
loop_
_entity.id
_entity.type
_entity.pdbx_description
1 polymer ?
#
loop_
_entity_poly.entity_id
_entity_poly.type
_entity_poly.pdbx_seq_one_letter_code
_entity_poly.pdbx_strand_id
1 'polypeptide(L)' 'MAKETEDHRHCIACGKVTPPDTFICSEECEEKLKSHQDQMKRKRNLQIVFLVALVAAVIILSFVVGGG' A
#
# COMPACT_ATOMS: atom_id res chain seq x y z
N MET A 1 41.03 1.66 3.71
CA MET A 1 40.31 0.48 3.20
C MET A 1 38.83 0.86 3.06
N ALA A 2 38.47 1.52 1.96
CA ALA A 2 37.07 1.83 1.65
C ALA A 2 36.52 0.63 0.87
N LYS A 3 35.84 -0.28 1.55
CA LYS A 3 35.07 -1.33 0.89
C LYS A 3 33.84 -0.63 0.31
N GLU A 4 33.96 -0.22 -0.95
CA GLU A 4 32.84 0.11 -1.82
C GLU A 4 31.83 -1.02 -1.63
N THR A 5 30.75 -0.73 -0.91
CA THR A 5 29.65 -1.66 -0.74
C THR A 5 29.05 -1.80 -2.11
N GLU A 6 29.41 -2.87 -2.82
CA GLU A 6 28.67 -3.36 -3.97
C GLU A 6 27.18 -3.21 -3.62
N ASP A 7 26.47 -2.32 -4.29
CA ASP A 7 25.10 -1.96 -3.97
C ASP A 7 24.21 -3.12 -4.46
N HIS A 8 24.22 -4.22 -3.69
CA HIS A 8 23.38 -5.38 -3.97
C HIS A 8 21.94 -4.97 -3.68
N ARG A 9 21.18 -4.67 -4.74
CA ARG A 9 19.77 -4.35 -4.57
C ARG A 9 18.98 -5.60 -4.29
N HIS A 10 18.11 -5.54 -3.29
CA HIS A 10 17.25 -6.64 -2.92
C HIS A 10 15.89 -6.47 -3.60
N CYS A 11 15.32 -7.57 -4.08
CA CYS A 11 14.02 -7.54 -4.71
C CYS A 11 12.95 -7.10 -3.70
N ILE A 12 12.18 -6.07 -4.05
CA ILE A 12 11.14 -5.50 -3.17
C ILE A 12 9.98 -6.47 -2.85
N ALA A 13 9.84 -7.56 -3.62
CA ALA A 13 8.78 -8.55 -3.44
C ALA A 13 9.23 -9.80 -2.65
N CYS A 14 10.51 -10.21 -2.74
CA CYS A 14 10.98 -11.47 -2.13
C CYS A 14 12.34 -11.39 -1.42
N GLY A 15 13.06 -10.27 -1.52
CA GLY A 15 14.36 -10.07 -0.89
C GLY A 15 15.54 -10.78 -1.55
N LYS A 16 15.38 -11.40 -2.73
CA LYS A 16 16.53 -11.96 -3.48
C LYS A 16 17.45 -10.85 -3.97
N VAL A 17 18.76 -11.15 -4.03
CA VAL A 17 19.75 -10.26 -4.64
C VAL A 17 19.43 -10.10 -6.14
N THR A 18 19.34 -8.85 -6.57
CA THR A 18 19.04 -8.41 -7.93
C THR A 18 20.21 -7.57 -8.43
N PRO A 19 20.49 -7.58 -9.75
CA PRO A 19 21.54 -6.73 -10.30
C PRO A 19 21.22 -5.25 -10.04
N PRO A 20 22.24 -4.37 -10.00
CA PRO A 20 22.10 -2.95 -9.72
C PRO A 20 21.44 -2.16 -10.86
N ASP A 21 20.63 -2.80 -11.71
CA ASP A 21 19.75 -2.17 -12.70
C ASP A 21 18.28 -2.51 -12.47
N THR A 22 17.95 -3.58 -11.73
CA THR A 22 16.56 -4.02 -11.54
C THR A 22 16.19 -4.14 -10.05
N PHE A 23 14.94 -3.82 -9.71
CA PHE A 23 14.42 -3.93 -8.34
C PHE A 23 13.54 -5.17 -8.15
N ILE A 24 13.36 -5.96 -9.21
CA ILE A 24 12.49 -7.12 -9.28
C ILE A 24 13.29 -8.28 -9.87
N CYS A 25 13.31 -9.43 -9.18
CA CYS A 25 14.13 -10.57 -9.58
C CYS A 25 13.53 -11.43 -10.69
N SER A 26 12.21 -11.38 -10.88
CA SER A 26 11.48 -12.20 -11.85
C SER A 26 10.09 -11.61 -12.11
N GLU A 27 9.50 -11.98 -13.26
CA GLU A 27 8.14 -11.57 -13.65
C GLU A 27 7.08 -11.97 -12.59
N GLU A 28 7.25 -13.11 -11.92
CA GLU A 28 6.39 -13.52 -10.79
C GLU A 28 6.35 -12.50 -9.65
N CYS A 29 7.49 -11.86 -9.37
CA CYS A 29 7.59 -10.84 -8.32
C CYS A 29 6.96 -9.52 -8.77
N GLU A 30 7.02 -9.20 -10.06
CA GLU A 30 6.34 -8.06 -10.66
C GLU A 30 4.82 -8.22 -10.59
N GLU A 31 4.32 -9.40 -10.93
CA GLU A 31 2.89 -9.71 -10.90
C GLU A 31 2.33 -9.69 -9.46
N LYS A 32 3.08 -10.21 -8.49
CA LYS A 32 2.75 -10.06 -7.06
C LYS A 32 2.70 -8.61 -6.65
N LEU A 33 3.68 -7.80 -7.02
CA LEU A 33 3.68 -6.39 -6.64
C LEU A 33 2.51 -5.63 -7.29
N LYS A 34 2.24 -5.89 -8.57
CA LYS A 34 1.14 -5.29 -9.32
C LYS A 34 -0.22 -5.67 -8.73
N SER A 35 -0.43 -6.94 -8.43
CA SER A 35 -1.66 -7.41 -7.79
C SER A 35 -1.83 -6.78 -6.41
N HIS A 36 -0.77 -6.69 -5.59
CA HIS A 36 -0.81 -5.98 -4.32
C HIS A 36 -1.14 -4.49 -4.48
N GLN A 37 -0.55 -3.80 -5.45
CA GLN A 37 -0.87 -2.40 -5.72
C GLN A 37 -2.32 -2.20 -6.15
N ASP A 38 -2.86 -3.08 -6.98
CA ASP A 38 -4.26 -3.01 -7.43
C ASP A 38 -5.24 -3.28 -6.28
N GLN A 39 -4.90 -4.21 -5.38
CA GLN A 39 -5.66 -4.42 -4.16
C GLN A 39 -5.61 -3.18 -3.23
N MET A 40 -4.44 -2.56 -3.10
CA MET A 40 -4.27 -1.36 -2.27
C MET A 40 -5.08 -0.17 -2.82
N LYS A 41 -5.15 0.00 -4.14
CA LYS A 41 -6.00 1.04 -4.77
C LYS A 41 -7.48 0.85 -4.44
N ARG A 42 -7.97 -0.40 -4.54
CA ARG A 42 -9.37 -0.73 -4.19
C ARG A 42 -9.65 -0.53 -2.71
N LYS A 43 -8.75 -0.99 -1.84
CA LYS A 43 -8.85 -0.81 -0.38
C LYS A 43 -8.84 0.66 0.02
N ARG A 44 -8.07 1.51 -0.66
CA ARG A 44 -8.03 2.95 -0.40
C ARG A 44 -9.37 3.63 -0.67
N ASN A 45 -10.03 3.30 -1.78
CA ASN A 45 -11.37 3.83 -2.05
C ASN A 45 -12.39 3.36 -1.01
N LEU A 46 -12.37 2.07 -0.63
CA LEU A 46 -13.26 1.55 0.41
C LEU A 46 -13.02 2.22 1.77
N GLN A 47 -11.76 2.46 2.15
CA GLN A 47 -11.42 3.17 3.38
C GLN A 47 -11.96 4.60 3.39
N ILE A 48 -11.84 5.33 2.28
CA ILE A 48 -12.36 6.70 2.18
C ILE A 48 -13.89 6.69 2.29
N VAL A 49 -14.57 5.79 1.58
CA VAL A 49 -16.04 5.67 1.65
C VAL A 49 -16.49 5.33 3.07
N PHE A 50 -15.82 4.39 3.74
CA PHE A 50 -16.12 4.02 5.12
C PHE A 50 -15.93 5.20 6.09
N LEU A 51 -14.84 5.96 5.95
CA LEU A 51 -14.58 7.13 6.78
C LEU A 51 -15.66 8.20 6.59
N VAL A 52 -16.03 8.50 5.34
CA VAL A 52 -17.09 9.46 5.02
C VAL A 52 -18.44 9.00 5.59
N ALA A 53 -18.77 7.71 5.45
CA ALA A 53 -20.00 7.15 6.01
C ALA A 53 -20.04 7.26 7.55
N LEU A 54 -18.92 6.99 8.23
CA LEU A 54 -18.82 7.15 9.68
C LEU A 54 -19.02 8.60 10.12
N VAL A 55 -18.36 9.55 9.46
CA VAL A 55 -18.52 10.98 9.78
C VAL A 55 -19.96 11.42 9.56
N ALA A 56 -20.58 11.02 8.44
CA ALA A 56 -21.98 11.32 8.17
C ALA A 56 -22.92 10.72 9.24
N ALA A 57 -22.69 9.47 9.64
CA ALA A 57 -23.47 8.82 10.69
C ALA A 57 -23.36 9.55 12.04
N VAL A 58 -22.16 9.96 12.45
CA VAL A 58 -21.96 10.73 13.68
C VAL A 58 -22.69 12.07 13.64
N ILE A 59 -22.64 12.77 12.51
CA ILE A 59 -23.33 14.04 12.32
C ILE A 59 -24.84 13.84 12.44
N ILE A 60 -25.40 12.85 11.73
CA ILE A 60 -26.84 12.53 11.78
C ILE A 60 -27.26 12.17 13.21
N LEU A 61 -26.50 11.29 13.88
CA LEU A 61 -26.77 10.91 15.27
C LEU A 61 -26.70 12.12 16.22
N SER A 62 -25.75 13.03 16.01
CA SER A 62 -25.62 14.25 16.82
C SER A 62 -26.83 15.17 16.65
N PHE A 63 -27.36 15.31 15.43
CA PHE A 63 -28.59 16.06 15.18
C PHE A 63 -29.83 15.38 15.76
N VAL A 64 -29.91 14.05 15.70
CA VAL A 64 -31.04 13.27 16.23
C VAL A 64 -31.05 13.26 17.76
N VAL A 65 -29.88 13.15 18.41
CA VAL A 65 -29.74 13.09 19.87
C VAL A 65 -29.76 14.48 20.51
N GLY A 66 -29.20 15.51 19.84
CA GLY A 66 -29.13 16.87 20.38
C GLY A 66 -30.33 17.77 20.07
N GLY A 67 -31.26 17.33 19.22
CA GLY A 67 -32.46 18.07 18.82
C GLY A 67 -33.76 17.68 19.55
N GLY A 68 -33.66 16.92 20.65
CA GLY A 68 -34.78 16.49 21.50
C GLY A 68 -34.75 17.14 22.88
#